data_AF-A0A924ZRD1-F1
#
_entry.id   AF-A0A924ZRD1-F1
#
_cell.length_a   1.000
_cell.length_b   1.000
_cell.length_c   1.000
_cell.angle_alpha   90.00
_cell.angle_beta   90.00
_cell.angle_gamma   90.00
#
_symmetry.space_group_name_H-M   'P 1'
#
loop_
_entity.id
_entity.type
_entity.pdbx_description
1 polymer ?
#
loop_
_entity_poly.entity_id
_entity_poly.type
_entity_poly.pdbx_seq_one_letter_code
_entity_poly.pdbx_strand_id
1 'polypeptide(L)'
;MNDTVGFKEGQIFSDTPQLKINAPNEAKVIKVLIKEGEEIKKGDILTIIAPKKEAFCAKVILDEKDLAYIKKGQEINLKLDAYNYYRFGAVIGKITYVSASDVEKTFYCLATI
;
A
#
# COMPACT_ATOMS: atom_id res chain seq x y z
N MET A 1 20.80 -29.45 -19.60
CA MET A 1 22.12 -29.95 -20.01
C MET A 1 22.97 -30.04 -18.75
N ASN A 2 23.25 -31.27 -18.34
CA ASN A 2 24.26 -31.74 -17.36
C ASN A 2 24.61 -30.85 -16.16
N ASP A 3 23.99 -31.13 -15.02
CA ASP A 3 24.60 -30.83 -13.72
C ASP A 3 25.43 -32.04 -13.27
N THR A 4 26.74 -31.86 -13.31
CA THR A 4 27.69 -32.82 -12.74
C THR A 4 27.67 -32.68 -11.22
N VAL A 5 27.00 -33.60 -10.53
CA VAL A 5 27.04 -33.70 -9.07
C VAL A 5 28.29 -34.48 -8.64
N GLY A 6 29.25 -33.79 -8.04
CA GLY A 6 30.43 -34.41 -7.44
C GLY A 6 30.04 -35.12 -6.13
N PHE A 7 30.08 -36.45 -6.11
CA PHE A 7 29.84 -37.25 -4.91
C PHE A 7 31.09 -37.31 -4.04
N LYS A 8 31.06 -36.63 -2.89
CA LYS A 8 31.87 -36.98 -1.72
C LYS A 8 31.08 -36.64 -0.45
N GLU A 9 30.81 -37.66 0.35
CA GLU A 9 30.21 -37.58 1.69
C GLU A 9 28.81 -36.95 1.78
N GLY A 10 27.80 -37.72 1.38
CA GLY A 10 26.51 -37.81 2.11
C GLY A 10 25.59 -36.60 2.18
N GLN A 11 25.91 -35.46 1.58
CA GLN A 11 25.02 -34.29 1.57
C GLN A 11 24.95 -33.68 0.17
N ILE A 12 23.76 -33.76 -0.44
CA ILE A 12 23.46 -33.03 -1.67
C ILE A 12 23.16 -31.60 -1.25
N PHE A 13 24.14 -30.70 -1.42
CA PHE A 13 23.87 -29.28 -1.39
C PHE A 13 23.35 -28.86 -2.76
N SER A 14 22.12 -28.35 -2.80
CA SER A 14 21.63 -27.64 -3.97
C SER A 14 22.34 -26.29 -4.02
N ASP A 15 23.20 -26.10 -5.02
CA ASP A 15 23.99 -24.88 -5.26
C ASP A 15 23.16 -23.66 -5.67
N THR A 16 21.82 -23.79 -5.70
CA THR A 16 20.95 -22.65 -5.94
C THR A 16 20.69 -21.96 -4.61
N PRO A 17 21.23 -20.75 -4.36
CA PRO A 17 20.89 -20.01 -3.16
C PRO A 17 19.39 -19.76 -3.15
N GLN A 18 18.65 -20.48 -2.32
CA GLN A 18 17.24 -20.20 -2.08
C GLN A 18 17.15 -18.84 -1.41
N LEU A 19 16.88 -17.80 -2.20
CA LEU A 19 16.66 -16.47 -1.69
C LEU A 19 15.31 -16.43 -0.97
N LYS A 20 15.32 -16.52 0.36
CA LYS A 20 14.13 -16.35 1.18
C LYS A 20 13.82 -14.86 1.32
N ILE A 21 12.79 -14.41 0.62
CA ILE A 21 12.27 -13.04 0.74
C ILE A 21 11.15 -13.03 1.77
N ASN A 22 11.40 -12.36 2.90
CA ASN A 22 10.42 -12.20 3.98
C ASN A 22 9.72 -10.84 3.88
N ALA A 23 8.47 -10.77 4.37
CA ALA A 23 7.79 -9.48 4.50
C ALA A 23 8.53 -8.60 5.51
N PRO A 24 8.74 -7.30 5.22
CA PRO A 24 9.47 -6.40 6.11
C PRO A 24 8.71 -6.06 7.39
N ASN A 25 7.38 -6.17 7.41
CA ASN A 25 6.51 -5.85 8.54
C ASN A 25 5.29 -6.78 8.57
N GLU A 26 4.58 -6.82 9.70
CA GLU A 26 3.29 -7.53 9.83
C GLU A 26 2.28 -6.95 8.83
N ALA A 27 1.89 -7.78 7.85
CA ALA A 27 1.14 -7.35 6.69
C ALA A 27 0.20 -8.46 6.22
N LYS A 28 -0.93 -8.08 5.62
CA LYS A 28 -1.86 -8.99 4.96
C LYS A 28 -1.45 -9.15 3.50
N VAL A 29 -1.34 -10.39 3.03
CA VAL A 29 -1.13 -10.68 1.61
C VAL A 29 -2.40 -10.27 0.85
N ILE A 30 -2.26 -9.30 -0.07
CA ILE A 30 -3.34 -8.88 -0.97
C ILE A 30 -3.40 -9.84 -2.14
N LYS A 31 -2.25 -10.08 -2.78
CA LYS A 31 -2.18 -10.84 -4.02
C LYS A 31 -0.80 -11.47 -4.21
N VAL A 32 -0.81 -12.75 -4.58
CA VAL A 32 0.37 -13.46 -5.09
C VAL A 32 0.28 -13.44 -6.60
N LEU A 33 1.34 -12.98 -7.27
CA LEU A 33 1.36 -12.77 -8.72
C LEU A 33 2.09 -13.87 -9.48
N ILE A 34 2.89 -14.67 -8.78
CA ILE A 34 3.71 -15.73 -9.36
C ILE A 34 3.19 -17.12 -8.99
N LYS A 35 3.51 -18.11 -9.82
CA LYS A 35 3.26 -19.53 -9.55
C LYS A 35 4.56 -20.33 -9.50
N GLU A 36 4.48 -21.51 -8.90
CA GLU A 36 5.61 -22.44 -8.88
C GLU A 36 5.99 -22.84 -10.31
N GLY A 37 7.30 -22.81 -10.61
CA GLY A 37 7.83 -23.10 -11.95
C GLY A 37 7.80 -21.93 -12.93
N GLU A 38 7.33 -20.76 -12.50
CA GLU A 38 7.35 -19.54 -13.32
C GLU A 38 8.73 -18.87 -13.30
N GLU A 39 9.24 -18.51 -14.48
CA GLU A 39 10.51 -17.82 -14.62
C GLU A 39 10.34 -16.33 -14.30
N ILE A 40 11.05 -15.85 -13.28
CA ILE A 40 10.99 -14.46 -12.81
C ILE A 40 12.27 -13.71 -13.17
N LYS A 41 12.14 -12.43 -13.48
CA LYS A 41 13.26 -11.52 -13.77
C LYS A 41 13.45 -10.52 -12.63
N LYS A 42 14.64 -9.95 -12.56
CA LYS A 42 14.94 -8.88 -11.59
C LYS A 42 14.03 -7.68 -11.88
N GLY A 43 13.22 -7.31 -10.90
CA GLY A 43 12.23 -6.24 -11.01
C GLY A 43 10.79 -6.72 -11.04
N ASP A 44 10.56 -8.03 -11.18
CA ASP A 44 9.21 -8.58 -11.16
C ASP A 44 8.60 -8.54 -9.77
N ILE A 45 7.32 -8.19 -9.71
CA ILE A 45 6.55 -8.10 -8.47
C ILE A 45 6.03 -9.50 -8.15
N LEU A 46 6.59 -10.12 -7.11
CA LEU A 46 6.20 -11.47 -6.69
C LEU A 46 4.88 -11.49 -5.94
N THR A 47 4.68 -10.51 -5.04
CA THR A 47 3.53 -10.43 -4.14
C THR A 47 3.29 -9.00 -3.72
N ILE A 48 2.02 -8.67 -3.54
CA ILE A 48 1.56 -7.40 -2.97
C ILE A 48 1.08 -7.68 -1.55
N ILE A 49 1.69 -7.02 -0.58
CA ILE A 49 1.32 -7.05 0.83
C ILE A 49 0.86 -5.66 1.26
N ALA A 50 -0.20 -5.59 2.08
CA ALA A 50 -0.62 -4.36 2.74
C ALA A 50 -0.30 -4.42 4.24
N PRO A 51 0.30 -3.36 4.81
CA PRO A 51 0.53 -3.31 6.24
C PRO A 51 -0.80 -3.40 7.00
N LYS A 52 -0.80 -4.07 8.15
CA LYS A 52 -1.99 -4.22 8.99
C LYS A 52 -2.43 -2.91 9.67
N LYS A 53 -1.61 -1.85 9.62
CA LYS A 53 -1.89 -0.57 10.29
C LYS A 53 -3.20 0.04 9.80
N GLU A 54 -4.14 0.14 10.73
CA GLU A 54 -5.54 0.56 10.58
C GLU A 54 -5.69 2.09 10.46
N ALA A 55 -4.69 2.80 9.93
CA ALA A 55 -4.82 4.24 9.74
C ALA A 55 -5.62 4.48 8.45
N PHE A 56 -6.90 4.81 8.60
CA PHE A 56 -7.73 5.22 7.48
C PHE A 56 -7.38 6.64 7.08
N CYS A 57 -7.05 6.82 5.81
CA CYS A 57 -6.76 8.12 5.23
C CYS A 57 -7.76 8.41 4.12
N ALA A 58 -8.45 9.54 4.20
CA ALA A 58 -9.28 10.06 3.14
C ALA A 58 -8.46 11.02 2.27
N LYS A 59 -8.48 10.81 0.95
CA LYS A 59 -7.98 11.77 -0.04
C LYS A 59 -9.18 12.51 -0.62
N VAL A 60 -9.21 13.83 -0.45
CA VAL A 60 -10.28 14.69 -0.96
C VAL A 60 -9.70 15.59 -2.02
N ILE A 61 -10.30 15.60 -3.21
CA ILE A 61 -9.95 16.52 -4.29
C ILE A 61 -10.68 17.83 -4.04
N LEU A 62 -9.99 18.95 -4.23
CA LEU A 62 -10.45 20.29 -3.93
C LEU A 62 -10.34 21.17 -5.17
N ASP A 63 -11.24 22.15 -5.27
CA ASP A 63 -11.11 23.23 -6.22
C ASP A 63 -10.14 24.30 -5.70
N GLU A 64 -9.52 25.05 -6.62
CA GLU A 64 -8.58 26.12 -6.28
C GLU A 64 -9.18 27.17 -5.32
N LYS A 65 -10.48 27.46 -5.49
CA LYS A 65 -11.22 28.44 -4.67
C LYS A 65 -11.34 27.99 -3.21
N ASP A 66 -11.44 26.68 -2.98
CA ASP A 66 -11.66 26.12 -1.65
C ASP A 66 -10.35 25.94 -0.86
N LEU A 67 -9.22 25.92 -1.57
CA LEU A 67 -7.90 25.82 -0.97
C LEU A 67 -7.62 26.95 0.04
N ALA A 68 -8.12 28.16 -0.22
CA ALA A 68 -7.96 29.32 0.67
C ALA A 68 -8.59 29.11 2.06
N TYR A 69 -9.62 28.26 2.16
CA TYR A 69 -10.35 28.01 3.39
C TYR A 69 -9.88 26.77 4.14
N ILE A 70 -9.03 25.94 3.52
CA ILE A 70 -8.59 24.65 4.07
C ILE A 70 -7.20 24.77 4.68
N LYS A 71 -7.08 24.40 5.96
CA LYS A 71 -5.80 24.45 6.69
C LYS A 71 -5.47 23.11 7.33
N LYS A 72 -4.16 22.82 7.41
CA LYS A 72 -3.66 21.66 8.16
C LYS A 72 -4.10 21.77 9.62
N GLY A 73 -4.61 20.69 10.16
CA GLY A 73 -5.09 20.59 11.53
C GLY A 73 -6.57 20.90 11.74
N GLN A 74 -7.29 21.32 10.69
CA GLN A 74 -8.73 21.53 10.74
C GLN A 74 -9.48 20.20 10.92
N GLU A 75 -10.50 20.22 11.78
CA GLU A 75 -11.44 19.11 11.94
C GLU A 75 -12.43 19.09 10.78
N ILE A 76 -12.72 17.89 10.27
CA ILE A 76 -13.66 17.68 9.18
C ILE A 76 -14.67 16.60 9.54
N ASN A 77 -15.87 16.73 8.97
CA ASN A 77 -16.93 15.73 9.06
C ASN A 77 -17.10 15.08 7.70
N LEU A 78 -16.69 13.82 7.55
CA LEU A 78 -16.92 13.02 6.36
C LEU A 78 -18.29 12.32 6.44
N LYS A 79 -19.14 12.58 5.46
CA LYS A 79 -20.38 11.84 5.24
C LYS A 79 -20.14 10.83 4.13
N LEU A 80 -20.34 9.55 4.43
CA LEU A 80 -20.16 8.48 3.46
C LEU A 80 -21.50 8.15 2.82
N ASP A 81 -21.66 8.42 1.52
CA ASP A 81 -22.94 8.14 0.83
C ASP A 81 -23.30 6.64 0.82
N ALA A 82 -22.29 5.77 0.89
CA ALA A 82 -22.46 4.32 0.98
C ALA A 82 -23.06 3.85 2.32
N TYR A 83 -23.08 4.69 3.36
CA TYR A 83 -23.62 4.36 4.68
C TYR A 83 -24.67 5.37 5.11
N ASN A 84 -25.78 4.90 5.70
CA ASN A 84 -26.84 5.79 6.15
C ASN A 84 -26.36 6.66 7.33
N TYR A 85 -25.99 7.91 7.04
CA TYR A 85 -25.46 8.87 8.03
C TYR A 85 -26.48 9.22 9.13
N TYR A 86 -27.79 9.05 8.92
CA TYR A 86 -28.78 9.23 9.98
C TYR A 86 -28.71 8.13 11.05
N ARG A 87 -28.16 6.95 10.71
CA ARG A 87 -27.97 5.84 11.66
C ARG A 87 -26.58 5.80 12.27
N PHE A 88 -25.54 6.22 11.53
CA PHE A 88 -24.14 6.04 11.94
C PHE A 88 -23.39 7.35 12.23
N GLY A 89 -23.98 8.52 11.95
CA GLY A 89 -23.32 9.81 12.12
C GLY A 89 -22.31 10.14 11.01
N ALA A 90 -21.63 11.27 11.17
CA ALA A 90 -20.50 11.64 10.30
C ALA A 90 -19.19 11.14 10.91
N VAL A 91 -18.27 10.74 10.05
CA VAL A 91 -16.91 10.34 10.45
C VAL A 91 -16.09 11.60 10.70
N ILE A 92 -15.64 11.78 11.93
CA ILE A 92 -14.81 12.93 12.31
C ILE A 92 -13.35 12.60 11.95
N GLY A 93 -12.70 13.50 11.22
CA GLY A 93 -11.29 13.36 10.86
C GLY A 93 -10.54 14.67 10.98
N LYS A 94 -9.22 14.63 10.79
CA LYS A 94 -8.35 15.81 10.85
C LYS A 94 -7.49 15.92 9.60
N ILE A 95 -7.42 17.13 9.04
CA ILE A 95 -6.58 17.40 7.87
C ILE A 95 -5.10 17.31 8.28
N THR A 96 -4.38 16.34 7.72
CA THR A 96 -2.95 16.12 8.00
C THR A 96 -2.05 16.75 6.95
N TYR A 97 -2.55 16.86 5.71
CA TYR A 97 -1.80 17.42 4.60
C TYR A 97 -2.71 18.16 3.63
N VAL A 98 -2.22 19.27 3.09
CA VAL A 98 -2.85 20.04 2.03
C VAL A 98 -1.81 20.19 0.93
N SER A 99 -2.14 19.78 -0.28
CA SER A 99 -1.21 19.85 -1.41
C SER A 99 -0.95 21.31 -1.80
N ALA A 100 0.31 21.68 -2.01
CA ALA A 100 0.71 23.00 -2.49
C ALA A 100 0.64 23.16 -4.03
N SER A 101 0.02 22.20 -4.73
CA SER A 101 -0.10 22.06 -6.20
C SER A 101 1.16 21.57 -6.95
N ASP A 102 0.92 21.20 -8.21
CA ASP A 102 1.88 20.91 -9.29
C ASP A 102 2.13 19.44 -9.70
N VAL A 103 1.05 18.68 -9.85
CA VAL A 103 0.93 17.71 -10.95
C VAL A 103 -0.52 17.82 -11.46
N GLU A 104 -0.72 18.37 -12.66
CA GLU A 104 -2.04 18.44 -13.36
C GLU A 104 -3.14 19.32 -12.73
N LYS A 105 -2.81 20.44 -12.06
CA LYS A 105 -3.79 21.40 -11.48
C LYS A 105 -4.81 20.79 -10.51
N THR A 106 -4.56 19.60 -9.99
CA THR A 106 -5.47 18.94 -9.04
C THR A 106 -5.02 19.28 -7.62
N PHE A 107 -5.84 20.02 -6.89
CA PHE A 107 -5.62 20.26 -5.47
C PHE A 107 -6.23 19.12 -4.68
N TYR A 108 -5.56 18.65 -3.63
CA TYR A 108 -6.10 17.64 -2.74
C TYR A 108 -5.64 17.86 -1.30
N CYS A 109 -6.44 17.37 -0.36
CA CYS A 109 -6.02 17.24 1.03
C CYS A 109 -6.10 15.78 1.47
N LEU A 110 -5.26 15.44 2.44
CA LEU A 110 -5.32 14.17 3.14
C LEU A 110 -5.86 14.42 4.54
N ALA A 111 -6.82 13.61 4.94
CA ALA A 111 -7.35 13.59 6.28
C ALA A 111 -7.21 12.21 6.90
N THR A 112 -6.81 12.19 8.16
CA THR A 112 -6.77 10.96 8.96
C THR A 112 -8.08 10.83 9.72
N ILE A 113 -8.60 9.61 9.72
CA ILE A 113 -9.83 9.17 10.38
C ILE A 113 -9.43 8.18 11.49
#